data_AF-A0A4Y2WN81-F1
#
_entry.id   AF-A0A4Y2WN81-F1
#
_cell.length_a   1.000
_cell.length_b   1.000
_cell.length_c   1.000
_cell.angle_alpha   90.00
_cell.angle_beta   90.00
_cell.angle_gamma   90.00
#
_symmetry.space_group_name_H-M   'P 1'
#
loop_
_entity.id
_entity.type
_entity.pdbx_description
1 polymer ?
#
loop_
_entity_poly.entity_id
_entity_poly.type
_entity_poly.pdbx_seq_one_letter_code
_entity_poly.pdbx_strand_id
1 'polypeptide(L)'
;MYKRTERVDKLRFDLLSTHRKPCNDAISLLKMIMILSHGKSNVERGFSINKDCLWENMKQQTLIARRIVYDSIQANGGISNFEVSKQLILSVRNSRAKYEG
;
A
#
# COMPACT_ATOMS: atom_id res chain seq x y z
N MET A 1 -23.59 -15.56 -16.84
CA MET A 1 -24.12 -14.51 -15.93
C MET A 1 -22.97 -14.01 -15.06
N TYR A 2 -22.50 -12.78 -15.27
CA TYR A 2 -21.30 -12.22 -14.64
C TYR A 2 -21.55 -11.86 -13.17
N LYS A 3 -20.71 -12.36 -12.24
CA LYS A 3 -20.77 -12.03 -10.81
C LYS A 3 -19.74 -10.95 -10.50
N ARG A 4 -20.17 -9.87 -9.83
CA ARG A 4 -19.37 -8.66 -9.52
C ARG A 4 -18.14 -8.93 -8.63
N THR A 5 -17.98 -10.13 -8.08
CA THR A 5 -16.93 -10.52 -7.12
C THR A 5 -15.84 -11.42 -7.72
N GLU A 6 -15.91 -11.76 -9.00
CA GLU A 6 -14.88 -12.62 -9.61
C GLU A 6 -13.59 -11.86 -9.91
N ARG A 7 -12.45 -12.55 -9.75
CA ARG A 7 -11.16 -11.92 -10.03
C ARG A 7 -10.99 -11.63 -11.51
N VAL A 8 -10.43 -10.47 -11.81
CA VAL A 8 -10.24 -9.97 -13.18
C VAL A 8 -9.33 -10.90 -14.00
N ASP A 9 -8.37 -11.58 -13.36
CA ASP A 9 -7.52 -12.59 -14.01
C ASP A 9 -8.31 -13.79 -14.53
N LYS A 10 -9.35 -14.23 -13.80
CA LYS A 10 -10.21 -15.33 -14.24
C LYS A 10 -11.05 -14.94 -15.46
N LEU A 11 -11.64 -13.74 -15.43
CA LEU A 11 -12.34 -13.16 -16.59
C LEU A 11 -11.42 -13.10 -17.83
N ARG A 12 -10.17 -12.66 -17.66
CA ARG A 12 -9.18 -12.58 -18.76
C ARG A 12 -8.81 -13.95 -19.30
N PHE A 13 -8.58 -14.92 -18.41
CA PHE A 13 -8.23 -16.28 -18.77
C PHE A 13 -9.37 -16.97 -19.53
N ASP A 14 -10.61 -16.83 -19.06
CA ASP A 14 -11.78 -17.38 -19.72
C ASP A 14 -11.97 -16.76 -21.10
N LEU A 15 -11.78 -15.45 -21.24
CA LEU A 15 -11.90 -14.74 -22.51
C LEU A 15 -10.85 -15.16 -23.55
N LEU A 16 -9.63 -15.49 -23.09
CA LEU A 16 -8.56 -16.05 -23.93
C LEU A 16 -8.80 -17.53 -24.28
N SER A 17 -9.35 -18.29 -23.33
CA SER A 17 -9.54 -19.74 -23.44
C SER A 17 -10.79 -20.13 -24.24
N THR A 18 -11.77 -19.23 -24.33
CA THR A 18 -13.05 -19.46 -25.03
C THR A 18 -12.89 -19.49 -26.56
N HIS A 19 -11.83 -18.89 -27.12
CA HIS A 19 -11.63 -18.82 -28.57
C HIS A 19 -10.36 -19.55 -29.03
N ARG A 20 -10.56 -20.66 -29.76
CA ARG A 20 -9.48 -21.52 -30.31
C ARG A 20 -8.57 -20.80 -31.33
N LYS A 21 -9.06 -19.70 -31.92
CA LYS A 21 -8.29 -18.71 -32.68
C LYS A 21 -8.71 -17.32 -32.22
N PRO A 22 -7.89 -16.61 -31.44
CA PRO A 22 -8.24 -15.28 -31.01
C PRO A 22 -8.21 -14.34 -32.22
N CYS A 23 -9.28 -13.56 -32.42
CA CYS A 23 -9.29 -12.49 -33.41
C CYS A 23 -8.23 -11.45 -33.05
N ASN A 24 -7.50 -10.92 -34.03
CA ASN A 24 -6.46 -9.91 -33.82
C ASN A 24 -6.98 -8.67 -33.07
N ASP A 25 -8.25 -8.32 -33.29
CA ASP A 25 -8.92 -7.19 -32.61
C ASP A 25 -9.18 -7.49 -31.13
N ALA A 26 -9.57 -8.73 -30.81
CA ALA A 26 -9.79 -9.17 -29.44
C ALA A 26 -8.48 -9.19 -28.64
N ILE A 27 -7.37 -9.60 -29.27
CA ILE A 27 -6.03 -9.55 -28.68
C ILE A 27 -5.61 -8.09 -28.43
N SER A 28 -5.89 -7.21 -29.37
CA SER A 28 -5.55 -5.77 -29.27
C SER A 28 -6.34 -5.09 -28.15
N LEU A 29 -7.64 -5.39 -28.03
CA LEU A 29 -8.47 -4.95 -26.92
C LEU A 29 -7.96 -5.46 -25.58
N LEU A 30 -7.60 -6.74 -25.50
CA LEU A 30 -7.06 -7.33 -24.27
C LEU A 30 -5.74 -6.68 -23.87
N LYS A 31 -4.84 -6.41 -24.82
CA LYS A 31 -3.59 -5.66 -24.58
C LYS A 31 -3.88 -4.28 -23.98
N MET A 32 -4.82 -3.53 -24.56
CA MET A 32 -5.23 -2.22 -24.01
C MET A 32 -5.79 -2.35 -22.58
N ILE A 33 -6.66 -3.31 -22.32
CA ILE A 33 -7.24 -3.56 -21.00
C ILE A 33 -6.16 -3.97 -19.97
N MET A 34 -5.19 -4.79 -20.37
CA MET A 34 -4.08 -5.21 -19.51
C MET A 34 -3.15 -4.04 -19.16
N ILE A 35 -2.87 -3.15 -20.11
CA ILE A 35 -2.09 -1.91 -19.88
C ILE A 35 -2.85 -0.97 -18.92
N LEU A 36 -4.15 -0.77 -19.12
CA LEU A 36 -4.97 0.10 -18.26
C LEU A 36 -5.13 -0.44 -16.84
N SER A 37 -5.22 -1.77 -16.69
CA SER A 37 -5.27 -2.41 -15.37
C SER A 37 -3.97 -2.30 -14.57
N HIS A 38 -2.89 -1.84 -15.19
CA HIS A 38 -1.60 -1.62 -14.54
C HIS A 38 -1.58 -0.32 -13.69
N GLY A 39 -2.64 0.50 -13.74
CA GLY A 39 -2.81 1.71 -12.91
C GLY A 39 -2.92 1.46 -11.39
N LYS A 40 -2.80 0.20 -10.96
CA LYS A 40 -2.66 -0.24 -9.56
C LYS A 40 -1.39 -1.05 -9.32
N SER A 41 -0.34 -0.87 -10.14
CA SER A 41 0.99 -1.33 -9.76
C SER A 41 1.45 -0.52 -8.54
N ASN A 42 1.11 -1.04 -7.36
CA ASN A 42 1.54 -0.57 -6.06
C ASN A 42 3.07 -0.61 -5.88
N VAL A 43 3.82 -1.10 -6.88
CA VAL A 43 5.25 -1.41 -6.75
C VAL A 43 6.12 -0.15 -6.79
N GLU A 44 5.72 0.93 -7.48
CA GLU A 44 6.51 2.19 -7.49
C GLU A 44 6.08 3.23 -6.44
N ARG A 45 4.96 3.02 -5.74
CA ARG A 45 4.64 3.81 -4.53
C ARG A 45 5.46 3.37 -3.30
N GLY A 46 6.46 2.51 -3.48
CA GLY A 46 7.29 2.02 -2.39
C GLY A 46 8.13 3.10 -1.70
N PHE A 47 8.54 4.18 -2.38
CA PHE A 47 9.52 5.12 -1.80
C PHE A 47 9.42 6.58 -2.25
N SER A 48 8.43 6.98 -3.06
CA SER A 48 8.31 8.39 -3.43
C SER A 48 7.61 9.16 -2.30
N ILE A 49 8.40 9.90 -1.52
CA ILE A 49 7.89 10.82 -0.51
C ILE A 49 7.14 11.92 -1.25
N ASN A 50 5.81 11.95 -1.12
CA ASN A 50 5.02 13.03 -1.68
C ASN A 50 5.41 14.35 -1.02
N LYS A 51 5.98 15.28 -1.79
CA LYS A 51 6.39 16.60 -1.29
C LYS A 51 5.22 17.41 -0.75
N ASP A 52 4.02 17.17 -1.27
CA ASP A 52 2.79 17.82 -0.80
C ASP A 52 2.31 17.26 0.56
N CYS A 53 2.83 16.10 0.99
CA CYS A 53 2.56 15.52 2.30
C CYS A 53 3.63 15.86 3.36
N LEU A 54 4.67 16.61 2.98
CA LEU A 54 5.71 17.07 3.91
C LEU A 54 5.28 18.40 4.55
N TRP A 55 5.24 18.43 5.88
CA TRP A 55 5.22 19.69 6.64
C TRP A 55 6.62 20.33 6.59
N GLU A 56 6.69 21.65 6.73
CA GLU A 56 7.96 22.37 6.80
C GLU A 56 8.88 21.72 7.86
N ASN A 57 10.12 21.40 7.49
CA ASN A 57 11.14 20.76 8.33
C ASN A 57 10.99 19.25 8.66
N MET A 58 10.09 18.49 8.04
CA MET A 58 10.08 17.02 8.20
C MET A 58 11.21 16.35 7.39
N LYS A 59 12.12 15.65 8.07
CA LYS A 59 13.12 14.77 7.44
C LYS A 59 12.51 13.39 7.13
N GLN A 60 13.09 12.67 6.18
CA GLN A 60 12.67 11.31 5.82
C GLN A 60 12.60 10.36 7.04
N GLN A 61 13.54 10.46 7.97
CA GLN A 61 13.54 9.64 9.19
C GLN A 61 12.30 9.89 10.06
N THR A 62 11.81 11.14 10.13
CA THR A 62 10.58 11.49 10.84
C THR A 62 9.36 10.84 10.18
N LEU A 63 9.32 10.79 8.85
CA LEU A 63 8.24 10.11 8.13
C LEU A 63 8.24 8.60 8.39
N ILE A 64 9.42 7.96 8.34
CA ILE A 64 9.56 6.54 8.63
C ILE A 64 9.09 6.25 10.07
N ALA A 65 9.52 7.06 11.05
CA ALA A 65 9.11 6.93 12.43
C ALA A 65 7.58 7.07 12.60
N ARG A 66 6.95 8.08 11.97
CA ARG A 66 5.49 8.26 12.00
C ARG A 66 4.77 7.06 11.38
N ARG A 67 5.29 6.52 10.28
CA ARG A 67 4.71 5.34 9.63
C ARG A 67 4.75 4.12 10.53
N ILE A 68 5.88 3.86 11.19
CA ILE A 68 6.03 2.76 12.15
C ILE A 68 5.01 2.90 13.29
N VAL A 69 4.83 4.10 13.84
CA VAL A 69 3.85 4.36 14.90
C VAL A 69 2.43 4.10 14.39
N TYR A 70 2.07 4.62 13.23
CA TYR A 70 0.74 4.43 12.64
C TYR A 70 0.44 2.95 12.40
N ASP A 71 1.35 2.23 11.75
CA ASP A 71 1.17 0.81 11.44
C ASP A 71 1.08 -0.03 12.72
N SER A 72 1.86 0.32 13.76
CA SER A 72 1.78 -0.33 15.07
C SER A 72 0.41 -0.12 15.74
N ILE A 73 -0.12 1.11 15.71
CA ILE A 73 -1.46 1.40 16.27
C ILE A 73 -2.53 0.65 15.49
N GLN A 74 -2.44 0.65 14.16
CA GLN A 74 -3.41 -0.03 13.30
C GLN A 74 -3.41 -1.55 13.50
N ALA A 75 -2.23 -2.15 13.70
CA ALA A 75 -2.08 -3.57 14.00
C ALA A 75 -2.69 -3.96 15.37
N ASN A 76 -2.72 -3.03 16.33
CA ASN A 76 -3.31 -3.23 17.66
C ASN A 76 -4.81 -2.88 17.73
N GLY A 77 -5.51 -2.91 16.59
CA GLY A 77 -6.95 -2.66 16.54
C GLY A 77 -7.33 -1.18 16.50
N GLY A 78 -6.39 -0.30 16.16
CA GLY A 78 -6.63 1.14 16.01
C GLY A 78 -6.50 1.93 17.31
N ILE A 79 -6.63 3.25 17.21
CA ILE A 79 -6.27 4.17 18.31
C ILE A 79 -7.13 3.99 19.56
N SER A 80 -8.39 3.60 19.41
CA SER A 80 -9.30 3.38 20.54
C SER A 80 -8.94 2.14 21.37
N ASN A 81 -8.22 1.19 20.78
CA ASN A 81 -7.82 -0.07 21.41
C ASN A 81 -6.33 -0.10 21.79
N PHE A 82 -5.59 0.96 21.45
CA PHE A 82 -4.16 1.03 21.71
C PHE A 82 -3.89 1.42 23.16
N GLU A 83 -3.42 0.46 23.97
CA GLU A 83 -3.04 0.70 25.36
C GLU A 83 -1.64 1.30 25.46
N VAL A 84 -1.53 2.47 26.11
CA VAL A 84 -0.24 3.10 26.41
C VAL A 84 0.33 2.47 27.69
N SER A 85 1.23 1.50 27.52
CA SER A 85 1.85 0.81 28.65
C SER A 85 2.81 1.69 29.44
N LYS A 86 2.99 1.41 30.74
CA LYS A 86 3.99 2.09 31.59
C LYS A 86 5.41 1.95 31.06
N GLN A 87 5.73 0.82 30.43
CA GLN A 87 7.04 0.61 29.81
C GLN A 87 7.28 1.53 28.62
N LEU A 88 6.25 1.79 27.80
CA LEU A 88 6.34 2.72 26.69
C LEU A 88 6.63 4.15 27.19
N ILE A 89 5.93 4.58 28.25
CA ILE A 89 6.15 5.88 28.88
C ILE A 89 7.59 5.99 29.41
N LEU A 90 8.09 4.97 30.12
CA LEU A 90 9.45 4.96 30.64
C LEU A 90 10.50 4.99 29.53
N SER A 91 10.28 4.23 28.45
CA SER A 91 11.15 4.20 27.27
C SER A 91 11.26 5.58 26.61
N VAL A 92 10.13 6.28 26.43
CA VAL A 92 10.11 7.64 25.89
C VAL A 92 10.81 8.63 26.83
N ARG A 93 10.58 8.53 28.14
CA ARG A 93 11.19 9.42 29.14
C ARG A 93 12.71 9.31 29.16
N ASN A 94 13.25 8.11 28.93
CA ASN A 94 14.70 7.86 28.88
C ASN A 94 15.31 8.06 27.48
N SER A 95 14.49 8.37 26.46
CA SER A 95 14.98 8.47 25.07
C SER A 95 15.98 9.62 24.86
N ARG A 96 15.86 10.72 25.61
CA ARG A 96 16.77 11.87 25.51
C ARG A 96 18.20 11.52 25.85
N ALA A 97 18.42 10.63 26.81
CA ALA A 97 19.75 10.17 27.20
C ALA A 97 20.52 9.51 26.05
N LYS A 98 19.83 9.02 25.00
CA LYS A 98 20.47 8.42 23.81
C LYS A 98 21.11 9.45 22.88
N TYR A 99 20.81 10.73 23.04
CA TYR A 99 21.34 11.82 22.22
C TYR A 99 22.36 12.69 22.95
N GLU A 100 22.55 12.47 24.25
CA GLU A 100 23.50 13.22 25.10
C GLU A 100 24.82 12.45 25.36
N GLY A 101 25.10 11.42 24.54
CA GLY A 101 26.34 10.64 24.58
C GLY A 101 27.29 10.99 23.45
#